data_AF-A0A0N8GQN3-F1
#
_entry.id   AF-A0A0N8GQN3-F1
#
_cell.length_a   1.000
_cell.length_b   1.000
_cell.length_c   1.000
_cell.angle_alpha   90.00
_cell.angle_beta   90.00
_cell.angle_gamma   90.00
#
_symmetry.space_group_name_H-M   'P 1'
#
loop_
_entity.id
_entity.type
_entity.pdbx_description
1 polymer ?
#
loop_
_entity_poly.entity_id
_entity_poly.type
_entity_poly.pdbx_seq_one_letter_code
_entity_poly.pdbx_strand_id
1 'polypeptide(L)'
;MKRSQVILDDDNDRRLRELASREGKSISEIVRQILDEYFAERERKAREKALEVLRALDQIREQTARCGVYEGDPVNEARDERDAEIEDVWRQWS
;
A
#
# COMPACT_ATOMS: atom_id res chain seq x y z
N MET A 1 -3.33 31.33 6.40
CA MET A 1 -1.85 31.23 6.49
C MET A 1 -1.44 31.12 7.95
N LYS A 2 -0.45 30.29 8.28
CA LYS A 2 0.16 30.20 9.61
C LYS A 2 1.60 30.74 9.54
N ARG A 3 2.04 31.46 10.56
CA ARG A 3 3.42 31.94 10.67
C ARG A 3 4.24 30.90 11.44
N SER A 4 5.33 30.44 10.82
CA SER A 4 6.32 29.58 11.45
C SER A 4 7.71 30.18 11.23
N GLN A 5 8.62 29.96 12.18
CA GLN A 5 10.03 30.31 12.02
C GLN A 5 10.80 29.05 11.66
N VAL A 6 11.62 29.14 10.62
CA VAL A 6 12.49 28.06 10.16
C VAL A 6 13.93 28.54 10.31
N ILE A 7 14.74 27.75 10.99
CA ILE A 7 16.17 28.00 11.10
C ILE A 7 16.83 27.32 9.91
N LEU A 8 17.65 28.06 9.19
CA LEU A 8 18.40 27.59 8.04
C LEU A 8 19.89 27.77 8.33
N ASP A 9 20.70 26.88 7.79
CA ASP A 9 22.14 27.12 7.69
C ASP A 9 22.44 28.21 6.64
N ASP A 10 23.66 28.73 6.70
CA ASP A 10 24.12 29.83 5.83
C ASP A 10 24.08 29.45 4.35
N ASP A 11 24.30 28.17 4.01
CA ASP A 11 24.27 27.69 2.64
C ASP A 11 22.86 27.70 2.07
N ASN A 12 21.87 27.24 2.84
CA ASN A 12 20.47 27.20 2.46
C ASN A 12 19.87 28.61 2.40
N ASP A 13 20.21 29.51 3.33
CA ASP A 13 19.81 30.92 3.26
C ASP A 13 20.36 31.61 2.00
N ARG A 14 21.67 31.43 1.71
CA ARG A 14 22.29 31.96 0.49
C ARG A 14 21.59 31.47 -0.77
N ARG A 15 21.39 30.15 -0.89
CA ARG A 15 20.75 29.55 -2.07
C ARG A 15 19.32 30.04 -2.26
N LEU A 16 18.55 30.18 -1.17
CA LEU A 16 17.19 30.71 -1.25
C LEU A 16 17.17 32.18 -1.69
N ARG A 17 18.09 33.01 -1.20
CA ARG A 17 18.23 34.41 -1.63
C ARG A 17 18.58 34.52 -3.10
N GLU A 18 19.52 33.71 -3.58
CA GLU A 18 19.89 33.66 -5.00
C GLU A 18 18.69 33.26 -5.87
N LEU A 19 17.94 32.24 -5.46
CA LEU A 19 16.74 31.79 -6.18
C LEU A 19 15.65 32.87 -6.20
N ALA A 20 15.39 33.48 -5.04
CA ALA A 20 14.42 34.56 -4.87
C ALA A 20 14.76 35.77 -5.75
N SER A 21 16.03 36.18 -5.75
CA SER A 21 16.54 37.27 -6.59
C SER A 21 16.39 36.96 -8.08
N ARG A 22 16.79 35.76 -8.50
CA ARG A 22 16.71 35.33 -9.91
C ARG A 22 15.28 35.29 -10.43
N GLU A 23 14.31 34.92 -9.59
CA GLU A 23 12.91 34.79 -9.98
C GLU A 23 12.06 36.03 -9.67
N GLY A 24 12.64 37.07 -9.07
CA GLY A 24 11.92 38.28 -8.67
C GLY A 24 10.85 38.01 -7.60
N LYS A 25 11.04 36.98 -6.77
CA LYS A 25 10.09 36.53 -5.74
C LYS A 25 10.66 36.77 -4.35
N SER A 26 9.80 36.79 -3.35
CA SER A 26 10.24 36.76 -1.95
C SER A 26 10.73 35.36 -1.55
N ILE A 27 11.62 35.30 -0.55
CA ILE A 27 12.08 34.02 0.03
C ILE A 27 10.90 33.17 0.48
N SER A 28 9.88 33.79 1.09
CA SER A 28 8.69 33.08 1.56
C SER A 28 7.84 32.49 0.43
N GLU A 29 7.85 33.08 -0.77
CA GLU A 29 7.20 32.50 -1.95
C GLU A 29 7.99 31.32 -2.51
N ILE A 30 9.31 31.45 -2.60
CA ILE A 30 10.19 30.35 -3.01
C ILE A 30 10.05 29.15 -2.07
N VAL A 31 10.14 29.37 -0.76
CA VAL A 31 9.99 28.30 0.23
C VAL A 31 8.63 27.62 0.10
N ARG A 32 7.56 28.39 -0.12
CA ARG A 32 6.23 27.83 -0.30
C ARG A 32 6.14 26.96 -1.55
N GLN A 33 6.66 27.45 -2.68
CA GLN A 33 6.70 26.69 -3.92
C GLN A 33 7.48 25.38 -3.78
N ILE A 34 8.65 25.42 -3.13
CA ILE A 34 9.47 24.22 -2.86
C ILE A 34 8.70 23.23 -1.99
N LEU A 35 8.03 23.69 -0.93
CA LEU A 35 7.25 22.83 -0.05
C LEU A 35 6.07 22.20 -0.78
N ASP A 36 5.32 22.99 -1.56
CA ASP A 36 4.17 22.50 -2.32
C ASP A 36 4.59 21.43 -3.33
N GLU A 37 5.68 21.67 -4.06
CA GLU A 37 6.24 20.70 -5.01
C GLU A 37 6.75 19.44 -4.30
N TYR A 38 7.45 19.59 -3.17
CA TYR A 38 7.92 18.46 -2.38
C TYR A 38 6.78 17.57 -1.87
N PHE A 39 5.70 18.17 -1.35
CA PHE A 39 4.56 17.40 -0.85
C PHE A 39 3.81 16.69 -1.97
N ALA A 40 3.57 17.37 -3.10
CA ALA A 40 2.93 16.77 -4.27
C ALA A 40 3.76 15.59 -4.82
N GLU A 41 5.07 15.76 -4.92
CA GLU A 41 6.00 14.71 -5.36
C GLU A 41 5.97 13.50 -4.43
N ARG A 42 6.00 13.75 -3.12
CA ARG A 42 6.01 12.69 -2.10
C ARG A 42 4.70 11.91 -2.09
N GLU A 43 3.57 12.58 -2.26
CA GLU A 43 2.26 11.94 -2.39
C GLU A 43 2.19 11.09 -3.66
N ARG A 44 2.66 11.61 -4.80
CA ARG A 44 2.70 10.86 -6.06
C ARG A 44 3.51 9.58 -5.93
N LYS A 45 4.73 9.66 -5.37
CA LYS A 45 5.59 8.49 -5.12
C LYS A 45 4.94 7.47 -4.18
N ALA A 46 4.27 7.93 -3.13
CA ALA A 46 3.56 7.02 -2.22
C ALA A 46 2.44 6.27 -2.95
N ARG A 47 1.70 6.96 -3.83
CA ARG A 47 0.65 6.37 -4.65
C ARG A 47 1.18 5.38 -5.69
N GLU A 48 2.27 5.72 -6.36
CA GLU A 48 2.95 4.82 -7.32
C GLU A 48 3.39 3.53 -6.63
N LYS A 49 4.01 3.64 -5.45
CA LYS A 49 4.40 2.48 -4.65
C LYS A 49 3.21 1.62 -4.24
N ALA A 50 2.10 2.23 -3.85
CA ALA A 50 0.88 1.49 -3.51
C ALA A 50 0.33 0.73 -4.73
N LEU A 51 0.32 1.35 -5.91
CA LEU A 51 -0.11 0.71 -7.15
C LEU A 51 0.82 -0.44 -7.56
N GLU A 52 2.12 -0.30 -7.37
CA GLU A 52 3.09 -1.38 -7.60
C GLU A 52 2.80 -2.60 -6.72
N VAL A 53 2.52 -2.38 -5.43
CA VAL A 53 2.13 -3.45 -4.50
C VAL A 53 0.83 -4.13 -4.94
N LEU A 54 -0.18 -3.36 -5.35
CA LEU A 54 -1.44 -3.94 -5.84
C LEU A 54 -1.23 -4.81 -7.08
N ARG A 55 -0.40 -4.37 -8.04
CA ARG A 55 -0.06 -5.18 -9.22
C ARG A 55 0.64 -6.48 -8.84
N ALA A 56 1.55 -6.44 -7.87
CA ALA A 56 2.20 -7.65 -7.38
C ALA A 56 1.19 -8.62 -6.74
N LEU A 57 0.21 -8.12 -5.99
CA LEU A 57 -0.86 -8.93 -5.43
C LEU A 57 -1.76 -9.55 -6.50
N ASP A 58 -2.08 -8.81 -7.56
CA ASP A 58 -2.88 -9.33 -8.67
C ASP A 58 -2.14 -10.47 -9.40
N GLN A 59 -0.83 -10.36 -9.61
CA GLN A 59 -0.02 -11.46 -10.16
C GLN A 59 -0.04 -12.70 -9.28
N ILE A 60 0.08 -12.53 -7.96
CA ILE A 60 -0.01 -13.64 -7.00
C ILE A 60 -1.39 -14.31 -7.07
N ARG A 61 -2.46 -13.50 -7.15
CA ARG A 61 -3.83 -14.00 -7.30
C ARG A 61 -4.00 -14.79 -8.59
N GLU A 62 -3.51 -14.29 -9.72
CA GLU A 62 -3.58 -15.00 -11.00
C GLU A 62 -2.83 -16.34 -10.96
N GLN A 63 -1.64 -16.36 -10.35
CA GLN A 63 -0.86 -17.58 -10.18
C GLN A 63 -1.56 -18.60 -9.27
N THR A 64 -2.24 -18.12 -8.23
CA THR A 64 -2.92 -18.97 -7.22
C THR A 64 -4.33 -19.35 -7.63
N ALA A 65 -4.94 -18.64 -8.59
CA ALA A 65 -6.30 -18.90 -9.07
C ALA A 65 -6.50 -20.33 -9.57
N ARG A 66 -5.43 -20.99 -10.04
CA ARG A 66 -5.45 -22.40 -10.48
C ARG A 66 -5.45 -23.41 -9.32
N CYS A 67 -5.09 -22.98 -8.11
CA CYS A 67 -4.91 -23.85 -6.95
C CYS A 67 -5.95 -23.60 -5.83
N GLY A 68 -6.80 -22.57 -5.97
CA GLY A 68 -7.78 -22.15 -4.96
C GLY A 68 -9.17 -22.78 -5.11
N VAL A 69 -9.37 -23.65 -6.10
CA VAL A 69 -10.64 -24.35 -6.32
C VAL A 69 -10.51 -25.75 -5.75
N TYR A 70 -11.22 -26.02 -4.66
CA TYR A 70 -11.49 -27.38 -4.24
C TYR A 70 -12.53 -27.96 -5.21
N GLU A 71 -12.16 -28.95 -6.00
CA GLU A 71 -13.05 -29.54 -7.02
C GLU A 71 -14.15 -30.44 -6.41
N GLY A 72 -14.00 -30.81 -5.15
CA GLY A 72 -14.95 -31.62 -4.40
C GLY A 72 -16.13 -30.82 -3.81
N ASP A 73 -17.02 -31.54 -3.14
CA ASP A 73 -18.10 -30.96 -2.35
C ASP A 73 -17.81 -31.22 -0.87
N PRO A 74 -17.15 -30.29 -0.17
CA PRO A 74 -16.70 -30.51 1.21
C PRO A 74 -17.84 -30.86 2.16
N VAL A 75 -19.06 -30.41 1.85
CA VAL A 75 -20.23 -30.65 2.70
C VAL A 75 -20.72 -32.07 2.55
N ASN A 76 -20.76 -32.60 1.32
CA ASN A 76 -21.16 -33.99 1.09
C ASN A 76 -20.06 -34.96 1.52
N GLU A 77 -18.78 -34.64 1.28
CA GLU A 77 -17.66 -35.46 1.75
C GLU A 77 -17.64 -35.59 3.29
N ALA A 78 -17.85 -34.48 4.02
CA ALA A 78 -17.96 -34.52 5.48
C ALA A 78 -19.20 -35.29 5.98
N ARG A 79 -20.27 -35.36 5.18
CA ARG A 79 -21.46 -36.18 5.50
C ARG A 79 -21.19 -37.66 5.28
N ASP A 80 -20.59 -38.01 4.16
CA ASP A 80 -20.23 -39.39 3.83
C ASP A 80 -19.23 -39.96 4.86
N GLU A 81 -18.26 -39.14 5.28
CA GLU A 81 -17.28 -39.50 6.31
C GLU A 81 -17.97 -39.77 7.66
N ARG A 82 -18.91 -38.90 8.06
CA ARG A 82 -19.71 -39.10 9.28
C ARG A 82 -20.59 -40.35 9.21
N ASP A 83 -21.23 -40.61 8.08
CA ASP A 83 -22.11 -41.77 7.92
C ASP A 83 -21.31 -43.08 7.99
N ALA A 84 -20.10 -43.10 7.43
CA ALA A 84 -19.16 -44.21 7.56
C ALA A 84 -18.70 -44.43 9.02
N GLU A 85 -18.37 -43.35 9.75
CA GLU A 85 -18.02 -43.43 11.19
C GLU A 85 -19.19 -44.00 12.02
N ILE A 86 -20.42 -43.56 11.73
CA ILE A 86 -21.62 -44.10 12.39
C ILE A 86 -21.74 -45.59 12.09
N GLU A 87 -21.63 -46.01 10.83
CA GLU A 87 -21.74 -47.42 10.43
C GLU A 87 -20.69 -48.31 11.12
N ASP A 88 -19.45 -47.83 11.25
CA ASP A 88 -18.38 -48.53 11.96
C ASP A 88 -18.68 -48.70 13.45
N VAL A 89 -19.24 -47.67 14.12
CA VAL A 89 -19.69 -47.77 15.51
C VAL A 89 -20.81 -48.80 15.64
N TRP A 90 -21.79 -48.80 14.74
CA TRP A 90 -22.88 -49.77 14.74
C TRP A 90 -22.39 -51.22 14.56
N ARG A 91 -21.40 -51.45 13.69
CA ARG A 91 -20.79 -52.79 13.51
C ARG A 91 -20.01 -53.27 14.72
N GLN A 92 -19.42 -52.38 15.51
CA GLN A 92 -18.70 -52.73 16.75
C GLN A 92 -19.64 -53.10 17.90
N TRP A 93 -20.92 -52.73 17.80
CA TRP A 93 -21.95 -52.97 18.82
C TRP A 93 -22.85 -54.18 18.48
N SER A 94 -22.61 -54.82 17.33
CA SER A 94 -23.21 -56.09 16.88
C SER A 94 -22.28 -57.27 17.16
#